data_AF-A0A524IHU3-F1
#
_entry.id   AF-A0A524IHU3-F1
#
_cell.length_a   1.000
_cell.length_b   1.000
_cell.length_c   1.000
_cell.angle_alpha   90.00
_cell.angle_beta   90.00
_cell.angle_gamma   90.00
#
_symmetry.space_group_name_H-M   'P 1'
#
loop_
_entity.id
_entity.type
_entity.pdbx_description
1 polymer ?
#
loop_
_entity_poly.entity_id
_entity_poly.type
_entity_poly.pdbx_seq_one_letter_code
_entity_poly.pdbx_strand_id
1 'polypeptide(L)'
;MYNIETLAGLTGLTRRTIRYYIQRGLLEPPEGGGRGSFYTDEHLARLNLVKQWTEQGVPIIHMKAMLEGKTPGVLADADQVMRTVTIEKCEVGPGMELNFPPGFLTFEELADVSRYIKTILDRRNQ
;
A
#
# COMPACT_ATOMS: atom_id res chain seq x y z
N MET A 1 -3.66 25.89 -13.76
CA MET A 1 -2.76 25.01 -14.55
C MET A 1 -1.37 25.10 -13.95
N TYR A 2 -0.80 23.96 -13.56
CA TYR A 2 0.47 23.85 -12.85
C TYR A 2 1.42 22.92 -13.59
N ASN A 3 2.73 23.16 -13.47
CA ASN A 3 3.73 22.17 -13.82
C ASN A 3 4.10 21.32 -12.58
N ILE A 4 4.90 20.28 -12.77
CA ILE A 4 5.31 19.39 -11.67
C ILE A 4 6.15 20.11 -10.59
N GLU A 5 6.86 21.18 -10.95
CA GLU A 5 7.68 21.97 -10.03
C GLU A 5 6.81 22.86 -9.14
N THR A 6 5.79 23.50 -9.71
CA THR A 6 4.81 24.28 -8.96
C THR A 6 4.04 23.39 -7.99
N LEU A 7 3.58 22.20 -8.42
CA LEU A 7 2.94 21.24 -7.52
C LEU A 7 3.85 20.81 -6.37
N ALA A 8 5.13 20.52 -6.66
CA ALA A 8 6.10 20.16 -5.64
C ALA A 8 6.29 21.29 -4.61
N GLY A 9 6.40 22.53 -5.07
CA GLY A 9 6.49 23.70 -4.20
C GLY A 9 5.24 23.92 -3.33
N LEU A 10 4.05 23.78 -3.91
CA LEU A 10 2.78 23.99 -3.20
C LEU A 10 2.48 22.89 -2.17
N THR A 11 2.81 21.64 -2.48
CA THR A 11 2.53 20.49 -1.61
C THR A 11 3.65 20.20 -0.62
N GLY A 12 4.86 20.69 -0.88
CA GLY A 12 6.09 20.30 -0.18
C GLY A 12 6.57 18.89 -0.53
N LEU A 13 5.96 18.22 -1.51
CA LEU A 13 6.37 16.89 -1.98
C LEU A 13 7.44 17.01 -3.06
N THR A 14 8.32 16.01 -3.14
CA THR A 14 9.31 15.97 -4.22
C THR A 14 8.65 15.57 -5.56
N ARG A 15 9.25 15.99 -6.68
CA ARG A 15 8.86 15.50 -8.03
C ARG A 15 8.86 13.97 -8.14
N ARG A 16 9.76 13.31 -7.41
CA ARG A 16 9.85 11.83 -7.35
C ARG A 16 8.63 11.25 -6.67
N THR A 17 8.20 11.83 -5.54
CA THR A 17 7.02 11.39 -4.80
C THR A 17 5.74 11.57 -5.62
N ILE A 18 5.59 12.71 -6.30
CA ILE A 18 4.44 12.96 -7.19
C ILE A 18 4.38 11.91 -8.31
N ARG A 19 5.50 11.67 -9.02
CA ARG A 19 5.55 10.61 -10.05
C ARG A 19 5.27 9.22 -9.50
N TYR A 20 5.75 8.93 -8.29
CA TYR A 20 5.48 7.68 -7.62
C TYR A 20 3.97 7.50 -7.34
N TYR A 21 3.28 8.55 -6.88
CA TYR A 21 1.83 8.50 -6.69
C TYR A 21 1.05 8.33 -7.99
N ILE A 22 1.50 8.94 -9.09
CA ILE A 22 0.92 8.71 -10.43
C ILE A 22 1.10 7.23 -10.82
N GLN A 23 2.31 6.67 -10.68
CA GLN A 23 2.60 5.28 -11.01
C GLN A 23 1.78 4.28 -10.17
N ARG A 24 1.48 4.64 -8.91
CA ARG A 24 0.63 3.84 -8.01
C ARG A 24 -0.87 4.08 -8.23
N GLY A 25 -1.27 4.98 -9.12
CA GLY A 25 -2.66 5.32 -9.40
C GLY A 25 -3.35 6.09 -8.28
N LEU A 26 -2.58 6.74 -7.40
CA LEU A 26 -3.11 7.62 -6.35
C LEU A 26 -3.38 9.03 -6.87
N LEU A 27 -2.75 9.42 -7.96
CA LEU A 27 -2.95 10.69 -8.64
C LEU A 27 -3.17 10.41 -10.13
N GLU A 28 -4.06 11.16 -10.77
CA GLU A 28 -4.24 11.07 -12.21
C GLU A 28 -2.99 11.53 -12.96
N PRO A 29 -2.70 10.97 -14.15
CA PRO A 29 -1.62 11.47 -14.99
C PRO A 29 -1.90 12.92 -15.41
N PRO A 30 -0.86 13.71 -15.69
CA PRO A 30 -1.06 15.09 -16.12
C PRO A 30 -1.88 15.14 -17.42
N GLU A 31 -2.69 16.19 -17.53
CA GLU A 31 -3.44 16.49 -18.74
C GLU A 31 -2.53 17.08 -19.82
N GLY A 32 -2.92 16.94 -21.09
CA GLY A 32 -2.16 17.46 -22.24
C GLY A 32 -1.08 16.50 -22.78
N GLY A 33 -0.42 16.91 -23.87
CA GLY A 33 0.51 16.06 -24.62
C GLY A 33 1.98 16.48 -24.46
N GLY A 34 2.84 15.56 -24.02
CA GLY A 34 4.30 15.70 -24.02
C GLY A 34 4.80 16.93 -23.27
N ARG A 35 5.41 17.88 -24.00
CA ARG A 35 5.94 19.14 -23.45
C ARG A 35 4.86 20.10 -22.93
N GLY A 36 3.60 19.90 -23.32
CA GLY A 36 2.46 20.68 -22.85
C GLY A 36 1.69 20.00 -21.71
N SER A 37 2.29 19.04 -21.01
CA SER A 37 1.62 18.36 -19.91
C SER A 37 1.48 19.26 -18.67
N PHE A 38 0.32 19.22 -18.03
CA PHE A 38 -0.02 20.08 -16.91
C PHE A 38 -0.91 19.40 -15.88
N TYR A 39 -0.97 20.01 -14.70
CA TYR A 39 -1.81 19.58 -13.60
C TYR A 39 -2.82 20.67 -13.27
N THR A 40 -3.96 20.25 -12.73
CA THR A 40 -5.07 21.13 -12.35
C THR A 40 -5.15 21.29 -10.84
N ASP A 41 -6.06 22.15 -10.37
CA ASP A 41 -6.33 22.30 -8.93
C ASP A 41 -6.83 21.00 -8.30
N GLU A 42 -7.49 20.14 -9.06
CA GLU A 42 -7.92 18.81 -8.60
C GLU A 42 -6.72 17.92 -8.24
N HIS A 43 -5.66 17.97 -9.05
CA HIS A 43 -4.42 17.25 -8.75
C HIS A 43 -3.77 17.75 -7.46
N LEU A 44 -3.79 19.07 -7.24
CA LEU A 44 -3.26 19.68 -6.03
C LEU A 44 -4.07 19.26 -4.79
N ALA A 45 -5.39 19.34 -4.86
CA ALA A 45 -6.28 18.92 -3.78
C ALA A 45 -6.06 17.43 -3.42
N ARG A 46 -5.96 16.58 -4.44
CA ARG A 46 -5.70 15.14 -4.27
C ARG A 46 -4.34 14.86 -3.63
N LEU A 47 -3.29 15.57 -4.05
CA LEU A 47 -1.96 15.44 -3.44
C LEU A 47 -1.95 15.88 -1.96
N ASN A 48 -2.66 16.94 -1.62
CA ASN A 48 -2.76 17.39 -0.22
C ASN A 48 -3.50 16.35 0.64
N LEU A 49 -4.54 15.72 0.11
CA LEU A 49 -5.27 14.67 0.81
C LEU A 49 -4.39 13.41 1.04
N VAL A 50 -3.71 12.94 -0.01
CA VAL A 50 -2.77 11.82 0.08
C VAL A 50 -1.64 12.11 1.07
N LYS A 51 -1.14 13.35 1.09
CA LYS A 51 -0.13 13.78 2.05
C LYS A 51 -0.64 13.69 3.49
N GLN A 52 -1.83 14.21 3.78
CA GLN A 52 -2.43 14.14 5.12
C GLN A 52 -2.56 12.70 5.61
N TRP A 53 -3.03 11.78 4.75
CA TRP A 53 -3.12 10.37 5.12
C TRP A 53 -1.76 9.71 5.30
N THR A 54 -0.78 10.08 4.48
CA THR A 54 0.60 9.58 4.65
C THR A 54 1.19 10.04 5.98
N GLU A 55 0.98 11.29 6.38
CA GLU A 55 1.41 11.86 7.66
C GLU A 55 0.70 11.18 8.85
N GLN A 56 -0.52 10.70 8.65
CA GLN A 56 -1.27 9.90 9.63
C GLN A 56 -0.86 8.42 9.66
N GLY A 57 0.09 7.99 8.82
CA GLY A 57 0.56 6.61 8.76
C GLY A 57 -0.36 5.65 8.00
N VAL A 58 -1.34 6.16 7.24
CA VAL A 58 -2.21 5.32 6.41
C VAL A 58 -1.36 4.62 5.33
N PRO A 59 -1.52 3.30 5.12
CA PRO A 59 -0.84 2.61 4.03
C PRO A 59 -1.33 3.05 2.66
N ILE A 60 -0.40 3.25 1.73
CA ILE A 60 -0.69 3.67 0.35
C ILE A 60 -1.68 2.74 -0.37
N ILE A 61 -1.60 1.44 -0.09
CA ILE A 61 -2.53 0.43 -0.61
C ILE A 61 -3.99 0.71 -0.23
N HIS A 62 -4.25 1.33 0.92
CA HIS A 62 -5.60 1.64 1.39
C HIS A 62 -6.11 2.97 0.82
N MET A 63 -5.23 3.93 0.57
CA MET A 63 -5.60 5.26 0.09
C MET A 63 -6.35 5.23 -1.25
N LYS A 64 -6.03 4.28 -2.14
CA LYS A 64 -6.73 4.18 -3.44
C LYS A 64 -8.22 3.90 -3.27
N ALA A 65 -8.57 2.95 -2.38
CA ALA A 65 -9.96 2.63 -2.09
C ALA A 65 -10.70 3.84 -1.47
N MET A 66 -10.03 4.56 -0.57
CA MET A 66 -10.56 5.77 0.06
C MET A 66 -10.81 6.90 -0.96
N LEU A 67 -9.91 7.08 -1.93
CA LEU A 67 -10.04 8.09 -2.98
C LEU A 67 -11.18 7.82 -3.96
N GLU A 68 -11.54 6.56 -4.18
CA GLU A 68 -12.61 6.18 -5.10
C GLU A 68 -14.01 6.37 -4.50
N GLY A 69 -14.13 6.91 -3.27
CA GLY A 69 -15.40 7.08 -2.59
C GLY A 69 -16.12 5.76 -2.30
N LYS A 70 -15.44 4.64 -2.56
CA LYS A 70 -15.81 3.35 -2.02
C LYS A 70 -15.57 3.49 -0.53
N THR A 71 -16.65 3.54 0.26
CA THR A 71 -16.58 2.98 1.61
C THR A 71 -15.80 1.68 1.43
N PRO A 72 -14.75 1.39 2.22
CA PRO A 72 -14.20 0.05 2.26
C PRO A 72 -15.37 -0.83 2.72
N GLY A 73 -16.17 -1.30 1.77
CA GLY A 73 -17.27 -2.20 1.99
C GLY A 73 -16.58 -3.49 2.34
N VAL A 74 -16.29 -3.64 3.62
CA VAL A 74 -15.65 -4.80 4.23
C VAL A 74 -14.51 -5.33 3.36
N LEU A 75 -13.38 -4.60 3.35
CA LEU A 75 -12.14 -5.33 3.62
C LEU A 75 -12.03 -5.29 5.14
N ALA A 76 -12.31 -6.41 5.77
CA ALA A 76 -12.45 -6.59 7.21
C ALA A 76 -11.14 -6.35 8.02
N ASP A 77 -10.16 -5.61 7.50
CA ASP A 77 -8.83 -5.45 8.11
C ASP A 77 -8.33 -4.00 8.13
N ALA A 78 -9.23 -3.01 8.08
CA ALA A 78 -8.85 -1.61 8.25
C ALA A 78 -8.36 -1.28 9.69
N ASP A 79 -8.60 -2.18 10.65
CA ASP A 79 -8.12 -2.06 12.03
C ASP A 79 -6.79 -2.83 12.26
N GLN A 80 -6.24 -3.50 11.23
CA GLN A 80 -5.15 -4.46 11.38
C GLN A 80 -3.75 -3.96 10.97
N VAL A 81 -3.65 -2.78 10.32
CA VAL A 81 -2.34 -2.30 9.82
C VAL A 81 -1.65 -1.31 10.77
N MET A 82 -2.27 -0.92 11.89
CA MET A 82 -1.60 0.00 12.83
C MET A 82 -1.86 -0.24 14.33
N ARG A 83 -2.43 -1.38 14.72
CA ARG A 83 -2.27 -1.85 16.10
C ARG A 83 -1.02 -2.70 16.13
N THR A 84 -0.12 -2.43 17.07
CA THR A 84 0.96 -3.31 17.52
C THR A 84 0.50 -4.77 17.49
N VAL A 85 0.72 -5.48 16.38
CA VAL A 85 0.35 -6.89 16.28
C VAL A 85 1.43 -7.65 17.02
N THR A 86 1.07 -8.28 18.13
CA THR A 86 1.85 -9.36 18.72
C THR A 86 2.06 -10.40 17.63
N ILE A 87 3.28 -10.44 17.07
CA ILE A 87 3.60 -11.32 15.94
C ILE A 87 3.76 -12.74 16.47
N GLU A 88 2.87 -13.64 16.07
CA GLU A 88 3.11 -15.08 16.21
C GLU A 88 4.10 -15.50 15.11
N LYS A 89 5.37 -15.61 15.50
CA LYS A 89 6.44 -16.08 14.61
C LYS A 89 6.35 -17.58 14.46
N CYS A 90 6.20 -18.07 13.24
CA CYS A 90 6.38 -19.48 12.91
C CYS A 90 7.53 -19.62 11.91
N GLU A 91 8.59 -20.31 12.32
CA GLU A 91 9.73 -20.63 11.46
C GLU A 91 9.37 -21.82 10.56
N VAL A 92 9.33 -21.58 9.26
CA VAL A 92 8.91 -22.60 8.27
C VAL A 92 10.12 -23.29 7.62
N GLY A 93 11.32 -22.74 7.82
CA GLY A 93 12.62 -23.27 7.38
C GLY A 93 13.72 -22.23 7.59
N PRO A 94 15.01 -22.57 7.38
CA PRO A 94 16.11 -21.66 7.63
C PRO A 94 15.99 -20.39 6.76
N GLY A 95 15.76 -19.25 7.42
CA GLY A 95 15.67 -17.94 6.78
C GLY A 95 14.32 -17.61 6.12
N MET A 96 13.26 -18.39 6.33
CA MET A 96 11.92 -18.10 5.81
C MET A 96 10.92 -17.82 6.93
N GLU A 97 10.41 -16.59 6.96
CA GLU A 97 9.36 -16.12 7.87
C GLU A 97 8.07 -15.85 7.09
N LEU A 98 6.94 -16.36 7.59
CA LEU A 98 5.61 -16.05 7.07
C LEU A 98 4.86 -15.21 8.11
N ASN A 99 4.37 -14.05 7.67
CA ASN A 99 3.61 -13.15 8.51
C ASN A 99 2.13 -13.30 8.17
N PHE A 100 1.33 -13.75 9.14
CA PHE A 100 -0.12 -13.84 9.01
C PHE A 100 -0.80 -12.81 9.92
N PRO A 101 -1.92 -12.21 9.48
CA PRO A 101 -2.73 -11.39 10.36
C PRO A 101 -3.35 -12.24 11.50
N PRO A 102 -3.56 -11.68 12.70
CA PRO A 102 -4.18 -12.40 13.80
C PRO A 102 -5.62 -12.82 13.45
N GLY A 103 -5.93 -14.10 13.64
CA GLY A 103 -7.23 -14.69 13.27
C GLY A 103 -7.37 -15.07 11.80
N PHE A 104 -6.33 -14.93 10.99
CA PHE A 104 -6.33 -15.33 9.58
C PHE A 104 -6.34 -16.85 9.38
N LEU A 105 -5.79 -17.58 10.36
CA LEU A 105 -5.77 -19.04 10.41
C LEU A 105 -6.08 -19.48 11.84
N THR A 106 -6.89 -20.51 11.98
CA THR A 106 -7.01 -21.27 13.23
C THR A 106 -5.70 -22.00 13.54
N PHE A 107 -5.52 -22.46 14.78
CA PHE A 107 -4.32 -23.23 15.18
C PHE A 107 -4.13 -24.50 14.33
N GLU A 108 -5.22 -25.13 13.90
CA GLU A 108 -5.19 -26.29 13.00
C GLU A 108 -4.75 -25.91 11.59
N GLU A 109 -5.29 -24.81 11.04
CA GLU A 109 -4.92 -24.32 9.70
C GLU A 109 -3.46 -23.82 9.64
N LEU A 110 -2.95 -23.22 10.72
CA LEU A 110 -1.55 -22.79 10.81
C LEU A 110 -0.61 -24.01 10.80
N ALA A 111 -0.98 -25.08 11.52
CA ALA A 111 -0.25 -26.34 11.49
C ALA A 111 -0.28 -26.99 10.10
N ASP A 112 -1.40 -26.90 9.39
CA ASP A 112 -1.54 -27.42 8.02
C ASP A 112 -0.72 -26.64 7.01
N VAL A 113 -0.72 -25.30 7.09
CA VAL A 113 0.10 -24.44 6.22
C VAL A 113 1.59 -24.67 6.47
N SER A 114 2.02 -24.74 7.74
CA SER A 114 3.42 -25.04 8.08
C SER A 114 3.83 -26.42 7.54
N ARG A 115 2.97 -27.44 7.70
CA ARG A 115 3.23 -28.79 7.19
C ARG A 115 3.30 -28.82 5.67
N TYR A 116 2.37 -28.18 4.98
CA TYR A 116 2.34 -28.11 3.52
C TYR A 116 3.60 -27.45 2.95
N ILE A 117 4.00 -26.32 3.52
CA ILE A 117 5.18 -25.58 3.05
C ILE A 117 6.46 -26.37 3.34
N LYS A 118 6.59 -27.01 4.51
CA LYS A 118 7.70 -27.94 4.78
C LYS A 118 7.76 -29.06 3.74
N THR A 119 6.61 -29.63 3.36
CA THR A 119 6.54 -30.68 2.34
C THR A 119 6.96 -30.20 0.95
N ILE A 120 6.67 -28.93 0.60
CA ILE A 120 7.12 -28.32 -0.65
C ILE A 120 8.63 -28.06 -0.62
N LEU A 121 9.15 -27.58 0.50
CA LEU A 121 10.58 -27.28 0.66
C LEU A 121 11.43 -28.55 0.62
N ASP A 122 10.95 -29.64 1.24
CA ASP A 122 11.65 -30.93 1.23
C ASP A 122 11.72 -31.55 -0.18
N ARG A 123 10.72 -31.29 -1.05
CA ARG A 123 10.72 -31.76 -2.45
C ARG A 123 11.71 -31.04 -3.35
N ARG A 124 12.26 -29.90 -2.93
CA ARG A 124 13.17 -29.07 -3.74
C ARG A 124 14.65 -29.34 -3.44
N ASN A 125 14.93 -30.18 -2.43
CA ASN A 125 16.27 -30.59 -1.99
C ASN A 125 16.62 -32.06 -2.33
N GLN A 126 15.85 -32.72 -3.20
CA GLN A 126 16.23 -33.97 -3.89
C GLN A 126 16.30 -33.72 -5.39
#